data_AF-X0WWY0-F1
#
_entry.id   AF-X0WWY0-F1
#
_cell.length_a   1.000
_cell.length_b   1.000
_cell.length_c   1.000
_cell.angle_alpha   90.00
_cell.angle_beta   90.00
_cell.angle_gamma   90.00
#
_symmetry.space_group_name_H-M   'P 1'
#
loop_
_entity.id
_entity.type
_entity.pdbx_description
1 polymer ?
#
loop_
_entity_poly.entity_id
_entity_poly.type
_entity_poly.pdbx_seq_one_letter_code
_entity_poly.pdbx_strand_id
1 'polypeptide(L)'
;MAADERLAHVSLLLTDIDKAVTRILRALLGDELIAVYGDFDADGITGTVLLVEGISRLGGRAVHYIPHRLDEGHGLNYAALK
;
A
#
# COMPACT_ATOMS: atom_id res chain seq x y z
N MET A 1 -7.82 15.10 19.87
CA MET A 1 -8.57 14.66 18.67
C MET A 1 -9.13 13.30 18.98
N ALA A 2 -10.45 13.18 19.14
CA ALA A 2 -11.07 11.89 19.39
C ALA A 2 -10.95 11.05 18.10
N ALA A 3 -10.32 9.88 18.20
CA ALA A 3 -10.37 8.90 17.12
C ALA A 3 -11.85 8.56 16.88
N ASP A 4 -12.29 8.63 15.63
CA ASP A 4 -13.64 8.22 15.24
C ASP A 4 -13.83 6.74 15.64
N GLU A 5 -14.79 6.45 16.52
CA GLU A 5 -15.07 5.09 17.01
C GLU A 5 -15.37 4.12 15.85
N ARG A 6 -15.82 4.61 14.70
CA ARG A 6 -16.04 3.79 13.49
C ARG A 6 -14.75 3.30 12.85
N LEU A 7 -13.64 4.00 13.08
CA LEU A 7 -12.29 3.60 12.62
C LEU A 7 -11.57 2.72 13.66
N ALA A 8 -12.06 2.66 14.90
CA ALA A 8 -11.43 1.91 15.98
C ALA A 8 -11.36 0.40 15.72
N HIS A 9 -12.29 -0.14 14.92
CA HIS A 9 -12.35 -1.57 14.61
C HIS A 9 -11.58 -2.00 13.35
N VAL A 10 -11.18 -1.08 12.47
CA VAL A 10 -10.75 -1.43 11.10
C VAL A 10 -9.24 -1.37 10.90
N SER A 11 -8.52 -0.57 11.68
CA SER A 11 -7.07 -0.36 11.45
C SER A 11 -6.20 -0.81 12.62
N LEU A 12 -6.58 -0.55 13.87
CA LEU A 12 -5.73 -0.82 15.04
C LEU A 12 -5.62 -2.29 15.49
N LEU A 13 -6.43 -3.18 14.91
CA LEU A 13 -6.43 -4.61 15.24
C LEU A 13 -5.51 -5.46 14.37
N LEU A 14 -4.98 -4.88 13.28
CA LEU A 14 -4.03 -5.56 12.42
C LEU A 14 -2.65 -5.58 13.09
N THR A 15 -2.07 -6.78 13.22
CA THR A 15 -0.73 -6.95 13.77
C THR A 15 0.26 -6.08 13.01
N ASP A 16 1.07 -5.31 13.74
CA ASP A 16 2.12 -4.43 13.21
C ASP A 16 1.65 -3.28 12.29
N ILE A 17 0.37 -2.92 12.32
CA ILE A 17 -0.16 -1.80 11.54
C ILE A 17 0.50 -0.46 11.89
N ASP A 18 0.87 -0.26 13.16
CA ASP A 18 1.58 0.91 13.64
C ASP A 18 2.95 1.06 12.97
N LYS A 19 3.66 -0.06 12.78
CA LYS A 19 4.95 -0.11 12.07
C LYS A 19 4.76 0.24 10.59
N ALA A 20 3.74 -0.31 9.95
CA ALA A 20 3.43 -0.03 8.54
C ALA A 20 3.09 1.47 8.33
N VAL A 21 2.19 2.01 9.15
CA VAL A 21 1.83 3.44 9.12
C VAL A 21 3.06 4.31 9.35
N THR A 22 3.88 4.00 10.36
CA THR A 22 5.11 4.75 10.65
C THR A 22 6.08 4.73 9.46
N ARG A 23 6.25 3.59 8.79
CA ARG A 23 7.12 3.45 7.62
C ARG A 23 6.63 4.28 6.43
N ILE A 24 5.33 4.29 6.17
CA ILE A 24 4.70 5.07 5.09
C ILE A 24 4.81 6.56 5.40
N LEU A 25 4.49 6.99 6.63
CA LEU A 25 4.64 8.39 7.04
C LEU A 25 6.08 8.89 6.88
N ARG A 26 7.07 8.06 7.22
CA ARG A 26 8.48 8.40 7.00
C ARG A 26 8.79 8.60 5.52
N ALA A 27 8.29 7.73 4.64
CA ALA A 27 8.45 7.88 3.19
C ALA A 27 7.81 9.18 2.69
N LEU A 28 6.58 9.49 3.13
CA LEU A 28 5.88 10.72 2.77
C LEU A 28 6.67 11.97 3.19
N LEU A 29 7.13 12.01 4.44
CA LEU A 29 7.90 13.15 4.97
C LEU A 29 9.29 13.29 4.32
N GLY A 30 9.85 12.18 3.83
CA GLY A 30 11.13 12.15 3.13
C GLY A 30 11.06 12.35 1.62
N ASP A 31 9.86 12.58 1.05
CA ASP A 31 9.61 12.59 -0.41
C ASP A 31 10.15 11.33 -1.12
N GLU A 32 10.09 10.18 -0.45
CA GLU A 32 10.47 8.90 -1.04
C GLU A 32 9.41 8.47 -2.08
N LEU A 33 9.86 7.88 -3.18
CA LEU A 33 8.97 7.19 -4.11
C LEU A 33 8.49 5.88 -3.49
N ILE A 34 7.17 5.72 -3.34
CA ILE A 34 6.55 4.50 -2.81
C ILE A 34 6.04 3.63 -3.96
N ALA A 35 6.53 2.40 -4.06
CA ALA A 35 5.96 1.40 -4.97
C ALA A 35 4.93 0.55 -4.23
N VAL A 36 3.70 0.51 -4.75
CA VAL A 36 2.63 -0.38 -4.29
C VAL A 36 2.59 -1.59 -5.20
N TYR A 37 3.08 -2.72 -4.70
CA TYR A 37 3.03 -4.00 -5.39
C TYR A 37 1.71 -4.70 -5.06
N GLY A 38 0.84 -4.85 -6.04
CA GLY A 38 -0.48 -5.47 -5.89
C GLY A 38 -0.53 -6.93 -6.34
N ASP A 39 -1.71 -7.52 -6.22
CA ASP A 39 -2.08 -8.77 -6.90
C ASP A 39 -3.07 -8.48 -8.03
N PHE A 40 -3.19 -9.41 -8.98
CA PHE A 40 -3.97 -9.24 -10.20
C PHE A 40 -5.47 -9.57 -10.04
N ASP A 41 -5.89 -10.05 -8.88
CA ASP A 41 -7.30 -10.29 -8.58
C ASP A 41 -8.02 -8.99 -8.15
N ALA A 42 -9.34 -9.08 -7.99
CA ALA A 42 -10.18 -7.91 -7.81
C ALA A 42 -9.85 -7.15 -6.50
N ASP A 43 -9.58 -7.87 -5.42
CA ASP A 43 -9.18 -7.30 -4.13
C ASP A 43 -7.74 -6.77 -4.18
N GLY A 44 -6.80 -7.46 -4.81
CA GLY A 44 -5.44 -6.97 -5.04
C GLY A 44 -5.40 -5.66 -5.83
N ILE A 45 -6.16 -5.58 -6.93
CA ILE A 45 -6.29 -4.36 -7.74
C ILE A 45 -6.95 -3.24 -6.94
N THR A 46 -8.05 -3.54 -6.24
CA THR A 46 -8.79 -2.53 -5.45
C THR A 46 -7.92 -1.96 -4.34
N GLY A 47 -7.23 -2.81 -3.58
CA GLY A 47 -6.31 -2.40 -2.52
C GLY A 47 -5.14 -1.56 -3.06
N THR A 48 -4.59 -1.95 -4.21
CA THR A 48 -3.52 -1.19 -4.87
C THR A 48 -3.98 0.21 -5.24
N VAL A 49 -5.14 0.35 -5.88
CA VAL A 49 -5.70 1.66 -6.26
C VAL A 49 -5.94 2.52 -5.02
N LEU A 50 -6.54 1.96 -3.97
CA LEU A 50 -6.80 2.68 -2.73
C LEU A 50 -5.52 3.23 -2.08
N LEU A 51 -4.45 2.43 -2.05
CA LEU A 51 -3.17 2.85 -1.48
C LEU A 51 -2.49 3.93 -2.33
N VAL A 52 -2.42 3.74 -3.65
CA VAL A 52 -1.80 4.71 -4.57
C VAL A 52 -2.53 6.04 -4.52
N GLU A 53 -3.85 6.02 -4.56
CA GLU A 53 -4.66 7.23 -4.48
C GLU A 53 -4.55 7.88 -3.11
N GLY A 54 -4.61 7.11 -2.03
CA GLY A 54 -4.45 7.60 -0.66
C GLY A 54 -3.10 8.30 -0.45
N ILE A 55 -2.01 7.68 -0.89
CA ILE A 55 -0.65 8.26 -0.83
C ILE A 55 -0.58 9.55 -1.65
N SER A 56 -1.12 9.54 -2.87
CA SER A 56 -1.12 10.71 -3.77
C SER A 56 -1.91 11.88 -3.19
N ARG A 57 -3.08 11.61 -2.59
CA ARG A 57 -3.91 12.62 -1.92
C ARG A 57 -3.24 13.21 -0.68
N LEU A 58 -2.34 12.47 -0.03
CA LEU A 58 -1.50 12.96 1.07
C LEU A 58 -0.26 13.73 0.58
N GLY A 59 -0.12 13.95 -0.73
CA GLY A 59 1.01 14.67 -1.33
C GLY A 59 2.25 13.81 -1.58
N GLY A 60 2.16 12.49 -1.40
CA GLY A 60 3.25 11.56 -1.66
C GLY A 60 3.36 11.14 -3.12
N ARG A 61 4.51 10.56 -3.47
CA ARG A 61 4.76 9.99 -4.79
C ARG A 61 4.55 8.48 -4.75
N ALA A 62 3.56 7.98 -5.47
CA ALA A 62 3.30 6.55 -5.58
C ALA A 62 3.32 6.05 -7.03
N VAL A 63 3.87 4.86 -7.22
CA VAL A 63 3.73 4.04 -8.43
C VAL A 63 3.14 2.69 -8.04
N HIS A 64 2.55 1.99 -9.01
CA HIS A 64 2.00 0.65 -8.79
C HIS A 64 2.65 -0.36 -9.72
N TYR A 65 2.62 -1.62 -9.28
CA TYR A 65 2.97 -2.77 -10.09
C TYR A 65 1.95 -3.87 -9.84
N ILE A 66 1.37 -4.42 -10.91
CA ILE A 66 0.51 -5.59 -10.87
C ILE A 66 1.19 -6.68 -11.70
N PRO A 67 1.56 -7.84 -11.12
CA PRO A 67 2.23 -8.90 -11.86
C PRO A 67 1.30 -9.51 -12.90
N HIS A 68 1.87 -9.96 -14.02
CA HIS A 68 1.12 -10.73 -15.01
C HIS A 68 0.90 -12.17 -14.51
N ARG A 69 -0.35 -12.53 -14.24
CA ARG A 69 -0.74 -13.83 -13.66
C ARG A 69 -0.07 -15.05 -14.29
N LEU A 70 -0.03 -15.10 -15.62
CA LEU A 70 0.42 -16.29 -16.35
C LEU A 70 1.94 -16.37 -16.45
N ASP A 71 2.61 -15.23 -16.55
CA ASP A 71 4.04 -15.19 -16.82
C ASP A 71 4.86 -15.05 -15.53
N GLU A 72 4.32 -14.37 -14.52
CA GLU A 72 5.01 -14.04 -13.27
C GLU A 72 4.44 -14.77 -12.05
N GLY A 73 3.22 -15.30 -12.15
CA GLY A 73 2.54 -15.95 -11.05
C GLY A 73 2.03 -14.98 -9.98
N HIS A 74 1.88 -15.47 -8.74
CA HIS A 74 1.38 -14.68 -7.61
C HIS A 74 2.50 -14.09 -6.76
N GLY A 75 2.28 -12.86 -6.29
CA GLY A 75 3.10 -12.20 -5.29
C GLY A 75 4.40 -11.60 -5.83
N LEU A 76 5.27 -11.20 -4.90
CA LEU A 76 6.55 -10.55 -5.18
C LEU A 76 7.50 -11.50 -5.89
N ASN A 77 7.98 -11.10 -7.06
CA ASN A 77 9.02 -11.81 -7.78
C ASN A 77 10.28 -10.93 -7.95
N TYR A 78 11.44 -11.57 -7.97
CA TYR A 78 12.73 -10.86 -8.09
C TYR A 78 12.91 -10.14 -9.41
N ALA A 79 12.24 -10.57 -10.48
CA ALA A 79 12.35 -9.91 -11.78
C ALA A 79 11.67 -8.54 -11.77
N ALA A 80 10.57 -8.39 -11.02
CA ALA A 80 9.83 -7.15 -10.85
C ALA A 80 10.50 -6.15 -9.89
N LEU A 81 11.50 -6.58 -9.12
CA LEU A 81 12.24 -5.73 -8.16
C LEU A 81 13.57 -5.20 -8.71
N LYS A 82 13.88 -5.46 -9.98
CA LYS A 82 15.13 -5.04 -10.63
C LYS A 82 15.05 -3.65 -11.25
#